data_AF-A0A0U0W4Z4-F1
#
_entry.id   AF-A0A0U0W4Z4-F1
#
_cell.length_a   1.000
_cell.length_b   1.000
_cell.length_c   1.000
_cell.angle_alpha   90.00
_cell.angle_beta   90.00
_cell.angle_gamma   90.00
#
_symmetry.space_group_name_H-M   'P 1'
#
loop_
_entity.id
_entity.type
_entity.pdbx_description
1 polymer ?
#
loop_
_entity_poly.entity_id
_entity_poly.type
_entity_poly.pdbx_seq_one_letter_code
_entity_poly.pdbx_strand_id
1 'polypeptide(L)'
;MKLSGQITDKAGVLGPLEYGAVNRALTNLYNLRGTRLWVVYVNSFGGVKPFRWAQDTMVANNFTDSDAILAVATDGPSYSFRVPNAVLTGKAIDLEMIRRDRISPAVSRHEWARAAIAAAQGLDVAPG
;
A
#
# COMPACT_ATOMS: atom_id res chain seq x y z
N MET A 1 -0.03 -14.40 6.00
CA MET A 1 0.28 -14.74 4.59
C MET A 1 1.71 -14.32 4.29
N LYS A 2 2.50 -15.11 3.56
CA LYS A 2 3.82 -14.68 3.09
C LYS A 2 3.70 -13.89 1.78
N LEU A 3 4.40 -12.76 1.69
CA LEU A 3 4.49 -11.93 0.50
C LEU A 3 5.69 -12.40 -0.33
N SER A 4 5.53 -12.48 -1.64
CA SER A 4 6.60 -12.92 -2.55
C SER A 4 7.52 -11.77 -2.97
N GLY A 5 7.07 -10.53 -2.77
CA GLY A 5 7.80 -9.31 -3.10
C GLY A 5 6.99 -8.07 -2.72
N GLN A 6 7.52 -6.88 -3.05
CA GLN A 6 6.87 -5.61 -2.74
C GLN A 6 5.48 -5.49 -3.35
N ILE A 7 5.20 -6.16 -4.45
CA ILE A 7 3.87 -6.27 -5.04
C ILE A 7 3.46 -7.73 -5.00
N THR A 8 2.34 -8.00 -4.38
CA THR A 8 1.73 -9.33 -4.35
C THR A 8 0.32 -9.22 -4.91
N ASP A 9 0.12 -9.67 -6.14
CA ASP A 9 -1.20 -9.75 -6.77
C ASP A 9 -1.75 -11.16 -6.65
N LYS A 10 -2.66 -11.38 -5.69
CA LYS A 10 -3.39 -12.65 -5.56
C LYS A 10 -4.77 -12.60 -6.21
N ALA A 11 -5.31 -11.40 -6.39
CA ALA A 11 -6.60 -11.21 -7.02
C ALA A 11 -6.52 -11.31 -8.56
N GLY A 12 -5.32 -11.18 -9.15
CA GLY A 12 -5.13 -11.23 -10.59
C GLY A 12 -5.61 -9.95 -11.28
N VAL A 13 -5.54 -8.81 -10.60
CA VAL A 13 -6.12 -7.54 -11.07
C VAL A 13 -5.10 -6.59 -11.67
N LEU A 14 -3.80 -6.88 -11.57
CA LEU A 14 -2.76 -6.07 -12.18
C LEU A 14 -2.29 -6.69 -13.49
N GLY A 15 -2.41 -5.93 -14.58
CA GLY A 15 -1.72 -6.26 -15.82
C GLY A 15 -0.21 -5.95 -15.75
N PRO A 16 0.57 -6.37 -16.77
CA PRO A 16 2.02 -6.14 -16.83
C PRO A 16 2.40 -4.66 -16.78
N LEU A 17 1.62 -3.80 -17.44
CA LEU A 17 1.85 -2.35 -17.48
C LEU A 17 1.59 -1.71 -16.11
N GLU A 18 0.49 -2.08 -15.46
CA GLU A 18 0.13 -1.57 -14.14
C GLU A 18 1.11 -2.03 -13.08
N TYR A 19 1.52 -3.30 -13.11
CA TYR A 19 2.57 -3.82 -12.25
C TYR A 19 3.86 -3.00 -12.41
N GLY A 20 4.29 -2.72 -13.64
CA GLY A 20 5.46 -1.89 -13.92
C GLY A 20 5.35 -0.48 -13.36
N ALA A 21 4.17 0.15 -13.48
CA ALA A 21 3.92 1.49 -12.97
C ALA A 21 3.94 1.54 -11.42
N VAL A 22 3.28 0.58 -10.76
CA VAL A 22 3.29 0.45 -9.30
C VAL A 22 4.73 0.19 -8.83
N ASN A 23 5.42 -0.76 -9.44
CA ASN A 23 6.78 -1.13 -9.05
C ASN A 23 7.75 0.05 -9.13
N ARG A 24 7.62 0.88 -10.18
CA ARG A 24 8.39 2.10 -10.33
C ARG A 24 8.12 3.09 -9.20
N ALA A 25 6.86 3.31 -8.84
CA ALA A 25 6.50 4.22 -7.75
C ALA A 25 7.06 3.74 -6.39
N LEU A 26 6.95 2.43 -6.11
CA LEU A 26 7.50 1.82 -4.89
C LEU A 26 9.03 1.91 -4.83
N THR A 27 9.69 1.64 -5.95
CA THR A 27 11.15 1.72 -6.08
C THR A 27 11.62 3.15 -5.87
N ASN A 28 10.91 4.14 -6.41
CA ASN A 28 11.26 5.55 -6.25
C ASN A 28 11.14 5.99 -4.78
N LEU A 29 10.03 5.66 -4.12
CA LEU A 29 9.84 5.92 -2.68
C LEU A 29 10.96 5.31 -1.84
N TYR A 30 11.36 4.08 -2.15
CA TYR A 30 12.46 3.41 -1.46
C TYR A 30 13.80 4.13 -1.69
N ASN A 31 14.10 4.52 -2.93
CA ASN A 31 15.36 5.21 -3.24
C ASN A 31 15.43 6.64 -2.65
N LEU A 32 14.31 7.37 -2.64
CA LEU A 32 14.26 8.75 -2.14
C LEU A 32 14.13 8.83 -0.62
N ARG A 33 13.37 7.93 0.00
CA ARG A 33 13.01 7.99 1.43
C ARG A 33 13.51 6.83 2.27
N GLY A 34 14.11 5.81 1.65
CA GLY A 34 14.44 4.55 2.34
C GLY A 34 13.22 3.77 2.84
N THR A 35 12.01 4.16 2.41
CA THR A 35 10.75 3.59 2.90
C THR A 35 10.28 2.47 1.97
N ARG A 36 10.05 1.28 2.51
CA ARG A 36 9.55 0.14 1.74
C ARG A 36 8.04 0.07 1.85
N LEU A 37 7.35 0.45 0.79
CA LEU A 37 5.91 0.20 0.70
C LEU A 37 5.66 -1.16 0.03
N TRP A 38 4.87 -1.99 0.70
CA TRP A 38 4.40 -3.28 0.24
C TRP A 38 2.94 -3.16 -0.19
N VAL A 39 2.60 -3.68 -1.36
CA VAL A 39 1.26 -3.59 -1.94
C VAL A 39 0.73 -4.99 -2.17
N VAL A 40 -0.47 -5.25 -1.67
CA VAL A 40 -1.08 -6.58 -1.72
C VAL A 40 -2.51 -6.48 -2.22
N TYR A 41 -2.81 -7.19 -3.30
CA TYR A 41 -4.16 -7.30 -3.86
C TYR A 41 -4.71 -8.67 -3.54
N VAL A 42 -5.86 -8.70 -2.87
CA VAL A 42 -6.58 -9.93 -2.50
C VAL A 42 -8.03 -9.78 -2.92
N ASN A 43 -8.72 -10.90 -3.18
CA ASN A 43 -10.15 -10.85 -3.46
C ASN A 43 -10.88 -10.27 -2.23
N SER A 44 -10.66 -10.87 -1.06
CA SER A 44 -11.23 -10.43 0.20
C SER A 44 -10.27 -10.70 1.36
N PHE A 45 -10.49 -10.02 2.48
CA PHE A 45 -9.75 -10.26 3.72
C PHE A 45 -10.20 -11.54 4.45
N GLY A 46 -11.18 -12.29 3.94
CA GLY A 46 -11.64 -13.54 4.56
C GLY A 46 -12.44 -13.31 5.84
N GLY A 47 -13.25 -12.24 5.89
CA GLY A 47 -14.09 -11.91 7.03
C GLY A 47 -13.38 -11.23 8.21
N VAL A 48 -12.04 -11.09 8.16
CA VAL A 48 -11.32 -10.25 9.14
C VAL A 48 -11.29 -8.79 8.71
N LYS A 49 -11.23 -7.88 9.68
CA LYS A 49 -11.13 -6.44 9.40
C LYS A 49 -9.82 -6.15 8.63
N PRO A 50 -9.84 -5.27 7.61
CA PRO A 50 -8.67 -4.94 6.79
C PRO A 50 -7.43 -4.58 7.64
N PHE A 51 -7.66 -3.79 8.70
CA PHE A 51 -6.63 -3.38 9.65
C PHE A 51 -5.91 -4.55 10.33
N ARG A 52 -6.69 -5.53 10.81
CA ARG A 52 -6.14 -6.70 11.50
C ARG A 52 -5.40 -7.60 10.52
N TRP A 53 -5.97 -7.80 9.33
CA TRP A 53 -5.35 -8.57 8.26
C TRP A 53 -3.97 -8.02 7.88
N ALA A 54 -3.86 -6.69 7.72
CA ALA A 54 -2.59 -6.06 7.39
C ALA A 54 -1.57 -6.24 8.51
N GLN A 55 -1.98 -6.11 9.78
CA GLN A 55 -1.11 -6.34 10.93
C GLN A 55 -0.61 -7.80 11.02
N ASP A 56 -1.50 -8.78 10.88
CA ASP A 56 -1.14 -10.20 10.81
C ASP A 56 -0.14 -10.47 9.67
N THR A 57 -0.31 -9.80 8.53
CA THR A 57 0.61 -9.92 7.39
C THR A 57 1.96 -9.30 7.69
N MET A 58 2.02 -8.11 8.30
CA MET A 58 3.28 -7.47 8.71
C MET A 58 4.07 -8.37 9.68
N VAL A 59 3.40 -8.93 10.69
CA VAL A 59 4.02 -9.84 11.67
C VAL A 59 4.50 -11.12 10.98
N ALA A 60 3.69 -11.72 10.11
CA ALA A 60 4.05 -12.96 9.41
C ALA A 60 5.25 -12.80 8.45
N ASN A 61 5.55 -11.58 8.00
CA ASN A 61 6.66 -11.28 7.11
C ASN A 61 7.83 -10.57 7.80
N ASN A 62 7.80 -10.43 9.14
CA ASN A 62 8.83 -9.73 9.93
C ASN A 62 9.09 -8.30 9.42
N PHE A 63 8.03 -7.54 9.17
CA PHE A 63 8.14 -6.14 8.78
C PHE A 63 8.82 -5.32 9.88
N THR A 64 9.66 -4.38 9.47
CA THR A 64 10.33 -3.44 10.36
C THR A 64 9.57 -2.12 10.47
N ASP A 65 10.02 -1.23 11.34
CA ASP A 65 9.46 0.12 11.47
C ASP A 65 9.64 1.00 10.23
N SER A 66 10.35 0.54 9.20
CA SER A 66 10.50 1.22 7.90
C SER A 66 9.63 0.63 6.80
N ASP A 67 8.89 -0.44 7.10
CA ASP A 67 8.05 -1.16 6.14
C ASP A 67 6.57 -0.78 6.28
N ALA A 68 6.02 -0.16 5.23
CA ALA A 68 4.61 0.15 5.10
C ALA A 68 3.88 -0.95 4.30
N ILE A 69 2.58 -1.15 4.54
CA ILE A 69 1.73 -2.06 3.75
C ILE A 69 0.44 -1.39 3.31
N LEU A 70 0.09 -1.58 2.04
CA LEU A 70 -1.21 -1.28 1.45
C LEU A 70 -1.85 -2.59 0.98
N ALA A 71 -2.93 -2.98 1.62
CA ALA A 71 -3.73 -4.14 1.25
C ALA A 71 -5.06 -3.68 0.65
N VAL A 72 -5.40 -4.14 -0.55
CA VAL A 72 -6.63 -3.77 -1.26
C VAL A 72 -7.45 -5.03 -1.50
N ALA A 73 -8.71 -5.02 -1.06
CA ALA A 73 -9.68 -6.02 -1.45
C ALA A 73 -10.32 -5.61 -2.78
N THR A 74 -10.43 -6.53 -3.72
CA THR A 74 -11.00 -6.26 -5.05
C THR A 74 -12.48 -6.62 -5.14
N ASP A 75 -12.96 -7.46 -4.22
CA ASP A 75 -14.37 -7.88 -4.11
C ASP A 75 -15.26 -6.81 -3.44
N GLY A 76 -14.67 -5.72 -2.96
CA GLY A 76 -15.40 -4.58 -2.42
C GLY A 76 -14.50 -3.37 -2.16
N PRO A 77 -15.05 -2.21 -1.74
CA PRO A 77 -14.31 -0.97 -1.54
C PRO A 77 -13.46 -0.97 -0.25
N SER A 78 -12.98 -2.13 0.17
CA SER A 78 -12.26 -2.32 1.43
C SER A 78 -10.76 -2.32 1.18
N TYR A 79 -10.03 -1.52 1.95
CA TYR A 79 -8.57 -1.49 1.89
C TYR A 79 -8.00 -1.20 3.27
N SER A 80 -6.71 -1.50 3.45
CA SER A 80 -5.95 -1.18 4.64
C SER A 80 -4.64 -0.55 4.24
N PHE A 81 -4.38 0.64 4.75
CA PHE A 81 -3.11 1.31 4.59
C PHE A 81 -2.47 1.47 5.96
N ARG A 82 -1.28 0.90 6.14
CA ARG A 82 -0.55 0.87 7.41
C ARG A 82 0.86 1.33 7.14
N VAL A 83 1.25 2.36 7.86
CA VAL A 83 2.57 2.97 7.77
C VAL A 83 3.05 3.12 9.21
N PRO A 84 4.24 2.59 9.56
CA PRO A 84 4.76 2.74 10.90
C PRO A 84 5.07 4.22 11.19
N ASN A 85 4.97 4.63 12.46
CA ASN A 85 5.27 6.01 12.85
C ASN A 85 6.71 6.40 12.50
N ALA A 86 7.68 5.48 12.56
CA ALA A 86 9.06 5.81 12.20
C ALA A 86 9.23 6.28 10.74
N VAL A 87 8.37 5.84 9.82
CA VAL A 87 8.32 6.34 8.43
C VAL A 87 7.81 7.78 8.36
N LEU A 88 6.90 8.15 9.27
CA LEU A 88 6.25 9.47 9.35
C LEU A 88 7.04 10.46 10.21
N THR A 89 7.84 9.96 11.15
CA THR A 89 8.64 10.78 12.06
C THR A 89 9.54 11.71 11.27
N GLY A 90 9.36 13.02 11.46
CA GLY A 90 10.09 14.07 10.74
C GLY A 90 9.54 14.40 9.35
N LYS A 91 8.37 13.88 8.96
CA LYS A 91 7.71 14.18 7.68
C LYS A 91 6.27 14.67 7.91
N ALA A 92 5.88 15.73 7.19
CA ALA A 92 4.51 16.23 7.19
C ALA A 92 3.61 15.40 6.24
N ILE A 93 3.43 14.11 6.57
CA ILE A 93 2.62 13.19 5.75
C ILE A 93 1.25 12.98 6.39
N ASP A 94 0.22 13.54 5.76
CA ASP A 94 -1.18 13.29 6.13
C ASP A 94 -1.68 11.97 5.56
N LEU A 95 -1.40 10.87 6.25
CA LEU A 95 -1.87 9.54 5.86
C LEU A 95 -3.38 9.48 5.68
N GLU A 96 -4.14 10.13 6.55
CA GLU A 96 -5.60 10.11 6.46
C GLU A 96 -6.11 10.80 5.20
N MET A 97 -5.49 11.92 4.80
CA MET A 97 -5.80 12.63 3.56
C MET A 97 -5.45 11.76 2.34
N ILE A 98 -4.25 11.17 2.30
CA ILE A 98 -3.85 10.25 1.22
C ILE A 98 -4.86 9.12 1.11
N ARG A 99 -5.26 8.58 2.26
CA ARG A 99 -6.22 7.49 2.36
C ARG A 99 -7.59 7.87 1.79
N ARG A 100 -8.14 9.01 2.22
CA ARG A 100 -9.49 9.45 1.85
C ARG A 100 -9.56 10.09 0.47
N ASP A 101 -8.64 10.98 0.13
CA ASP A 101 -8.67 11.77 -1.10
C ASP A 101 -7.98 11.12 -2.28
N ARG A 102 -7.06 10.17 -2.05
CA ARG A 102 -6.29 9.54 -3.13
C ARG A 102 -6.59 8.05 -3.28
N ILE A 103 -6.49 7.27 -2.20
CA ILE A 103 -6.68 5.82 -2.23
C ILE A 103 -8.17 5.46 -2.37
N SER A 104 -9.03 6.00 -1.50
CA SER A 104 -10.47 5.69 -1.49
C SER A 104 -11.16 5.88 -2.84
N PRO A 105 -10.98 7.00 -3.58
CA PRO A 105 -11.62 7.15 -4.89
C PRO A 105 -11.06 6.20 -5.93
N ALA A 106 -9.75 5.90 -5.91
CA ALA A 106 -9.14 4.95 -6.83
C ALA A 106 -9.69 3.52 -6.59
N VAL A 107 -9.77 3.10 -5.33
CA VAL A 107 -10.39 1.83 -4.93
C VAL A 107 -11.86 1.79 -5.36
N SER A 108 -12.62 2.86 -5.13
CA SER A 108 -14.03 2.92 -5.52
C SER A 108 -14.26 2.86 -7.04
N ARG A 109 -13.26 3.26 -7.83
CA ARG A 109 -13.29 3.21 -9.31
C ARG A 109 -12.73 1.89 -9.86
N HIS A 110 -12.36 0.95 -9.01
CA HIS A 110 -11.65 -0.28 -9.38
C HIS A 110 -10.27 -0.01 -10.02
N GLU A 111 -9.67 1.16 -9.75
CA GLU A 111 -8.34 1.55 -10.22
C GLU A 111 -7.27 1.17 -9.19
N TRP A 112 -7.05 -0.13 -8.98
CA TRP A 112 -6.21 -0.65 -7.89
C TRP A 112 -4.74 -0.23 -8.01
N ALA A 113 -4.19 -0.29 -9.23
CA ALA A 113 -2.84 0.16 -9.53
C ALA A 113 -2.66 1.64 -9.16
N ARG A 114 -3.65 2.46 -9.49
CA ARG A 114 -3.66 3.89 -9.19
C ARG A 114 -3.70 4.15 -7.69
N ALA A 115 -4.46 3.36 -6.94
CA ALA A 115 -4.50 3.44 -5.48
C ALA A 115 -3.12 3.19 -4.86
N ALA A 116 -2.38 2.20 -5.36
CA ALA A 116 -1.02 1.90 -4.90
C ALA A 116 0.00 2.97 -5.28
N ILE A 117 -0.05 3.46 -6.52
CA ILE A 117 0.80 4.58 -6.97
C ILE A 117 0.52 5.82 -6.13
N ALA A 118 -0.74 6.14 -5.89
CA ALA A 118 -1.16 7.27 -5.07
C ALA A 118 -0.68 7.15 -3.61
N ALA A 119 -0.72 5.94 -3.03
CA ALA A 119 -0.17 5.69 -1.71
C ALA A 119 1.34 5.92 -1.68
N ALA A 120 2.08 5.40 -2.68
CA ALA A 120 3.52 5.59 -2.78
C ALA A 120 3.90 7.08 -2.94
N GLN A 121 3.21 7.79 -3.84
CA GLN A 121 3.40 9.23 -4.06
C GLN A 121 3.02 10.05 -2.83
N GLY A 122 1.98 9.66 -2.10
CA GLY A 122 1.58 10.31 -0.86
C GLY A 122 2.64 10.17 0.24
N LEU A 123 3.39 9.06 0.26
CA LEU A 123 4.52 8.88 1.16
C LEU A 123 5.80 9.58 0.69
N ASP A 124 5.87 9.90 -0.60
CA ASP A 124 7.02 10.56 -1.22
C ASP A 124 6.99 12.09 -1.06
N VAL A 125 5.85 12.65 -0.62
CA VAL A 125 5.66 14.10 -0.44
C VAL A 125 6.81 14.67 0.38
N ALA A 126 7.58 15.55 -0.26
CA ALA A 126 8.72 16.17 0.37
C ALA A 126 8.28 17.13 1.48
N PRO A 127 9.05 17.22 2.60
CA PRO A 127 9.03 18.45 3.35
C PRO A 127 9.40 19.56 2.35
N GLY A 128 8.51 20.56 2.24
CA GLY A 128 8.73 21.73 1.40
C GLY A 128 9.97 22.52 1.80
#